data_AF-A0A953TD94-F1
#
_entry.id   AF-A0A953TD94-F1
#
_cell.length_a   1.000
_cell.length_b   1.000
_cell.length_c   1.000
_cell.angle_alpha   90.00
_cell.angle_beta   90.00
_cell.angle_gamma   90.00
#
_symmetry.space_group_name_H-M   'P 1'
#
loop_
_entity.id
_entity.type
_entity.pdbx_description
1 polymer ?
#
loop_
_entity_poly.entity_id
_entity_poly.type
_entity_poly.pdbx_seq_one_letter_code
_entity_poly.pdbx_strand_id
1 'polypeptide(L)'
;MPDLITSVGPHKRFPYRNLGCGPAGNCGTQRPYLVGGRPAKTPLRSTSVRIPGGDRGIAQTIRYMYGAVMGNEGVRSAEIRRQALAIVQPIASRDQQGEIATLLQWVKNNIKFRGEYAETIQTPLVTLQLRAGDCDDQAALLAALLGSLGYQTRFRTVAADPSAPWAYSHVFTEVFHRKSNSWVPLDPTVPQSYAGWVPPRVFRSQTWRTMGNDGGSTASSDAASTSSGDITKTQAVLQLITPLSQALSDRIRFGANPPRPQNLNLGLNTSSIGGVSPTVLYVGGAVALGVIVMLAVKGGRS
;
A
#
# COMPACT_ATOMS: atom_id res chain seq x y z
N MET A 1 12.75 9.59 -17.23
CA MET A 1 12.50 9.85 -15.79
C MET A 1 10.99 9.84 -15.63
N PRO A 2 10.41 9.02 -14.76
CA PRO A 2 8.97 9.03 -14.58
C PRO A 2 8.54 10.22 -13.72
N ASP A 3 7.29 10.62 -13.91
CA ASP A 3 6.57 11.50 -13.01
C ASP A 3 5.63 10.63 -12.15
N LEU A 4 5.65 10.84 -10.83
CA LEU A 4 4.70 10.28 -9.87
C LEU A 4 3.50 11.21 -9.77
N ILE A 5 2.29 10.68 -9.90
CA ILE A 5 1.05 11.45 -9.76
C ILE A 5 0.46 11.21 -8.37
N THR A 6 0.03 12.26 -7.67
CA THR A 6 -0.66 12.15 -6.38
C THR A 6 -2.08 12.69 -6.52
N SER A 7 -3.10 11.91 -6.13
CA SER A 7 -4.50 12.37 -6.13
C SER A 7 -4.91 12.83 -4.73
N VAL A 8 -5.20 14.11 -4.56
CA VAL A 8 -5.70 14.69 -3.30
C VAL A 8 -7.04 15.37 -3.55
N GLY A 9 -8.06 15.03 -2.77
CA GLY A 9 -9.31 15.79 -2.77
C GLY A 9 -9.15 17.13 -2.03
N PRO A 10 -9.79 18.22 -2.50
CA PRO A 10 -9.82 19.46 -1.77
C PRO A 10 -10.63 19.30 -0.48
N HIS A 11 -10.12 19.95 0.57
CA HIS A 11 -10.72 20.01 1.89
C HIS A 11 -12.21 20.36 1.82
N LYS A 12 -13.09 19.39 2.13
CA LYS A 12 -14.44 19.73 2.57
C LYS A 12 -14.30 20.38 3.95
N ARG A 13 -14.46 21.71 4.01
CA ARG A 13 -14.87 22.34 5.26
C ARG A 13 -16.21 21.73 5.62
N PHE A 14 -16.25 20.88 6.64
CA PHE A 14 -17.51 20.42 7.20
C PHE A 14 -18.29 21.66 7.66
N PRO A 15 -19.57 21.82 7.28
CA PRO A 15 -20.37 22.93 7.74
C PRO A 15 -20.82 22.65 9.18
N TYR A 16 -19.90 22.73 10.15
CA TYR A 16 -20.30 23.14 11.49
C TYR A 16 -20.23 24.66 11.55
N ARG A 17 -21.07 25.32 10.74
CA ARG A 17 -21.38 26.73 10.95
C ARG A 17 -22.53 26.73 11.96
N ASN A 18 -22.19 26.98 13.22
CA ASN A 18 -23.10 27.20 14.33
C ASN A 18 -24.05 26.03 14.67
N LEU A 19 -23.67 25.21 15.65
CA LEU A 19 -24.61 24.79 16.71
C LEU A 19 -24.81 25.94 17.72
N GLY A 20 -24.93 27.16 17.19
CA GLY A 20 -25.19 28.35 17.95
C GLY A 20 -26.65 28.32 18.35
N CYS A 21 -26.90 28.08 19.64
CA CYS A 21 -28.15 28.52 20.24
C CYS A 21 -28.23 30.03 19.98
N GLY A 22 -29.26 30.48 19.26
CA GLY A 22 -29.57 31.91 19.22
C GLY A 22 -29.88 32.42 20.63
N PRO A 23 -29.82 33.74 20.88
CA PRO A 23 -30.02 34.33 22.21
C PRO A 23 -31.42 34.15 22.80
N ALA A 24 -32.29 33.36 22.17
CA ALA A 24 -33.63 33.04 22.61
C ALA A 24 -33.82 31.51 22.71
N GLY A 25 -33.18 30.89 23.70
CA GLY A 25 -33.61 29.72 24.50
C GLY A 25 -34.30 28.47 23.93
N ASN A 26 -34.69 28.37 22.65
CA ASN A 26 -35.47 27.24 22.13
C ASN A 26 -34.58 26.25 21.37
N CYS A 27 -33.96 25.35 22.13
CA CYS A 27 -33.33 24.15 21.59
C CYS A 27 -34.39 23.07 21.36
N GLY A 28 -34.85 22.92 20.12
CA GLY A 28 -35.61 21.76 19.67
C GLY A 28 -36.91 22.11 18.97
N THR A 29 -37.03 21.63 17.73
CA THR A 29 -38.26 21.12 17.04
C THR A 29 -38.26 21.33 15.52
N GLN A 30 -37.26 21.97 14.92
CA GLN A 30 -37.12 21.95 13.46
C GLN A 30 -36.22 20.80 13.04
N ARG A 31 -36.83 19.66 12.68
CA ARG A 31 -36.16 18.64 11.86
C ARG A 31 -35.83 19.30 10.51
N PRO A 32 -34.55 19.44 10.13
CA PRO A 32 -34.23 19.82 8.76
C PRO A 32 -34.70 18.67 7.88
N TYR A 33 -35.64 18.94 6.97
CA TYR A 33 -35.86 18.08 5.82
C TYR A 33 -34.52 17.95 5.09
N LEU A 34 -33.87 16.80 5.23
CA LEU A 34 -32.73 16.42 4.39
C LEU A 34 -33.28 16.20 2.97
N VAL A 35 -33.40 17.28 2.22
CA VAL A 35 -33.55 17.22 0.77
C VAL A 35 -32.40 16.35 0.26
N GLY A 36 -32.76 15.26 -0.43
CA GLY A 36 -31.87 14.19 -0.89
C GLY A 36 -30.83 14.65 -1.91
N GLY A 37 -29.87 15.47 -1.48
CA GLY A 37 -28.65 15.73 -2.22
C GLY A 37 -27.74 14.52 -2.12
N ARG A 38 -27.46 13.88 -3.26
CA ARG A 38 -26.32 12.95 -3.36
C ARG A 38 -25.10 13.66 -2.75
N PRO A 39 -24.31 13.02 -1.87
CA PRO A 39 -23.14 13.67 -1.31
C PRO A 39 -22.27 14.15 -2.46
N ALA A 40 -22.04 15.47 -2.53
CA ALA A 40 -21.25 16.08 -3.59
C ALA A 40 -19.90 15.36 -3.67
N LYS A 41 -19.58 14.72 -4.80
CA LYS A 41 -18.29 14.05 -4.99
C LYS A 41 -17.20 15.12 -4.86
N THR A 42 -16.23 14.88 -3.98
CA THR A 42 -15.07 15.75 -3.83
C THR A 42 -14.36 15.85 -5.19
N PRO A 43 -14.04 17.05 -5.72
CA PRO A 43 -13.34 17.17 -6.99
C PRO A 43 -11.98 16.45 -6.90
N LEU A 44 -11.69 15.51 -7.78
CA LEU A 44 -10.39 14.84 -7.80
C LEU A 44 -9.35 15.79 -8.40
N ARG A 45 -8.24 16.03 -7.69
CA ARG A 45 -7.10 16.81 -8.19
C ARG A 45 -5.86 15.94 -8.18
N SER A 46 -5.06 16.03 -9.24
CA SER A 46 -3.77 15.37 -9.33
C SER A 46 -2.61 16.36 -9.31
N THR A 47 -1.48 15.96 -8.73
CA THR A 47 -0.20 16.68 -8.81
C THR A 47 0.90 15.72 -9.22
N SER A 48 1.71 16.11 -10.21
CA SER A 48 2.84 15.32 -10.68
C SER A 48 4.16 15.80 -10.07
N VAL A 49 5.01 14.85 -9.65
CA VAL A 49 6.34 15.11 -9.10
C VAL A 49 7.36 14.17 -9.72
N ARG A 50 8.56 14.66 -10.01
CA ARG A 50 9.63 13.80 -10.52
C ARG A 50 10.22 12.95 -9.39
N ILE A 51 10.37 11.65 -9.63
CA ILE A 51 11.03 10.72 -8.70
C ILE A 51 12.29 10.10 -9.33
N PRO A 52 13.32 9.79 -8.54
CA PRO A 52 14.50 9.07 -9.03
C PRO A 52 14.13 7.61 -9.37
N GLY A 53 14.98 6.95 -10.15
CA GLY A 53 14.85 5.52 -10.42
C GLY A 53 15.28 4.63 -9.23
N GLY A 54 14.93 3.35 -9.32
CA GLY A 54 15.38 2.31 -8.38
C GLY A 54 14.91 2.54 -6.94
N ASP A 55 15.68 2.05 -5.97
CA ASP A 55 15.31 2.05 -4.55
C ASP A 55 15.02 3.44 -3.98
N ARG A 56 15.67 4.49 -4.50
CA ARG A 56 15.39 5.87 -4.08
C ARG A 56 14.00 6.32 -4.51
N GLY A 57 13.56 5.89 -5.70
CA GLY A 57 12.21 6.11 -6.20
C GLY A 57 11.19 5.41 -5.30
N ILE A 58 11.42 4.13 -5.02
CA ILE A 58 10.57 3.33 -4.12
C ILE A 58 10.46 3.99 -2.74
N ALA A 59 11.57 4.41 -2.14
CA ALA A 59 11.55 5.10 -0.85
C ALA A 59 10.73 6.40 -0.89
N GLN A 60 10.79 7.13 -2.01
CA GLN A 60 10.00 8.34 -2.20
C GLN A 60 8.51 8.03 -2.40
N THR A 61 8.16 7.02 -3.19
CA THR A 61 6.78 6.50 -3.34
C THR A 61 6.19 6.13 -1.99
N ILE A 62 6.90 5.30 -1.20
CA ILE A 62 6.45 4.92 0.16
C ILE A 62 6.25 6.14 1.06
N ARG A 63 7.07 7.19 0.93
CA ARG A 63 6.88 8.43 1.69
C ARG A 63 5.59 9.14 1.30
N TYR A 64 5.20 9.13 0.03
CA TYR A 64 3.91 9.66 -0.42
C TYR A 64 2.74 8.80 0.06
N MET A 65 2.85 7.46 -0.01
CA MET A 65 1.85 6.56 0.57
C MET A 65 1.65 6.82 2.07
N TYR A 66 2.75 6.98 2.83
CA TYR A 66 2.69 7.35 4.24
C TYR A 66 1.95 8.67 4.45
N GLY A 67 2.26 9.69 3.64
CA GLY A 67 1.57 10.97 3.68
C GLY A 67 0.07 10.87 3.37
N ALA A 68 -0.30 10.05 2.40
CA ALA A 68 -1.68 9.79 2.01
C ALA A 68 -2.46 9.09 3.14
N VAL A 69 -1.88 8.07 3.77
CA VAL A 69 -2.50 7.36 4.90
C VAL A 69 -2.61 8.23 6.14
N MET A 70 -1.56 8.99 6.51
CA MET A 70 -1.57 9.81 7.72
C MET A 70 -2.27 11.17 7.53
N GLY A 71 -2.64 11.51 6.29
CA GLY A 71 -3.31 12.76 5.93
C GLY A 71 -4.80 12.79 6.25
N ASN A 72 -5.44 13.90 5.86
CA ASN A 72 -6.87 14.14 6.10
C ASN A 72 -7.79 13.18 5.32
N GLU A 73 -7.29 12.61 4.22
CA GLU A 73 -8.02 11.64 3.39
C GLU A 73 -7.68 10.18 3.73
N GLY A 74 -6.85 9.95 4.75
CA GLY A 74 -6.53 8.63 5.28
C GLY A 74 -7.14 8.40 6.66
N VAL A 75 -6.31 8.09 7.66
CA VAL A 75 -6.73 7.72 9.02
C VAL A 75 -7.57 8.79 9.74
N ARG A 76 -7.39 10.06 9.36
CA ARG A 76 -8.14 11.21 9.93
C ARG A 76 -9.49 11.45 9.27
N SER A 77 -9.81 10.74 8.20
CA SER A 77 -11.06 10.90 7.46
C SER A 77 -12.22 10.27 8.23
N ALA A 78 -13.26 11.07 8.51
CA ALA A 78 -14.51 10.56 9.08
C ALA A 78 -15.17 9.51 8.19
N GLU A 79 -15.00 9.60 6.88
CA GLU A 79 -15.56 8.64 5.92
C GLU A 79 -14.82 7.30 5.96
N ILE A 80 -13.48 7.31 6.06
CA ILE A 80 -12.69 6.09 6.28
C ILE A 80 -13.09 5.44 7.60
N ARG A 81 -13.18 6.23 8.68
CA ARG A 81 -13.59 5.71 9.99
C ARG A 81 -15.01 5.14 9.98
N ARG A 82 -15.96 5.84 9.35
CA ARG A 82 -17.35 5.38 9.20
C ARG A 82 -17.40 4.06 8.44
N GLN A 83 -16.64 3.94 7.34
CA GLN A 83 -16.58 2.71 6.55
C GLN A 83 -15.95 1.57 7.36
N ALA A 84 -14.84 1.80 8.07
CA ALA A 84 -14.20 0.78 8.90
C ALA A 84 -15.16 0.25 9.98
N LEU A 85 -15.84 1.14 10.71
CA LEU A 85 -16.84 0.77 11.72
C LEU A 85 -18.01 -0.01 11.13
N ALA A 86 -18.48 0.33 9.92
CA ALA A 86 -19.53 -0.41 9.25
C ALA A 86 -19.09 -1.82 8.86
N ILE A 87 -17.83 -2.00 8.43
CA ILE A 87 -17.28 -3.30 8.05
C ILE A 87 -17.16 -4.24 9.26
N VAL A 88 -16.71 -3.71 10.40
CA VAL A 88 -16.48 -4.52 11.62
C VAL A 88 -17.68 -4.59 12.55
N GLN A 89 -18.80 -3.94 12.21
CA GLN A 89 -20.02 -3.95 13.02
C GLN A 89 -20.50 -5.35 13.46
N PRO A 90 -20.48 -6.40 12.61
CA PRO A 90 -20.89 -7.74 13.04
C PRO A 90 -19.83 -8.48 13.87
N ILE A 91 -18.63 -7.94 14.03
CA ILE A 91 -17.52 -8.58 14.73
C ILE A 91 -17.62 -8.29 16.24
N ALA A 92 -17.30 -9.30 17.05
CA ALA A 92 -17.33 -9.16 18.50
C ALA A 92 -16.36 -8.05 18.95
N SER A 93 -16.77 -7.28 19.97
CA SER A 93 -15.91 -6.22 20.53
C SER A 93 -14.58 -6.79 21.00
N ARG A 94 -13.46 -6.16 20.61
CA ARG A 94 -12.08 -6.55 20.94
C ARG A 94 -11.63 -7.89 20.31
N ASP A 95 -12.35 -8.39 19.31
CA ASP A 95 -11.87 -9.45 18.45
C ASP A 95 -10.95 -8.88 17.36
N GLN A 96 -9.69 -8.69 17.75
CA GLN A 96 -8.66 -8.13 16.89
C GLN A 96 -8.46 -8.95 15.60
N GLN A 97 -8.53 -10.28 15.71
CA GLN A 97 -8.30 -11.18 14.57
C GLN A 97 -9.48 -11.12 13.60
N GLY A 98 -10.72 -11.11 14.11
CA GLY A 98 -11.93 -10.91 13.33
C GLY A 98 -11.92 -9.57 12.58
N GLU A 99 -11.62 -8.47 13.27
CA GLU A 99 -11.56 -7.13 12.67
C GLU A 99 -10.55 -7.07 11.51
N ILE A 100 -9.33 -7.59 11.72
CA ILE A 100 -8.28 -7.62 10.69
C ILE A 100 -8.70 -8.45 9.48
N ALA A 101 -9.19 -9.67 9.72
CA ALA A 101 -9.58 -10.59 8.64
C ALA A 101 -10.75 -10.04 7.82
N THR A 102 -11.76 -9.47 8.48
CA THR A 102 -12.94 -8.89 7.83
C THR A 102 -12.58 -7.66 7.01
N LEU A 103 -11.69 -6.79 7.49
CA LEU A 103 -11.22 -5.64 6.71
C LEU A 103 -10.43 -6.07 5.46
N LEU A 104 -9.51 -7.03 5.60
CA LEU A 104 -8.79 -7.60 4.45
C LEU A 104 -9.79 -8.16 3.42
N GLN A 105 -10.73 -8.99 3.85
CA GLN A 105 -11.71 -9.61 2.97
C GLN A 105 -12.63 -8.57 2.31
N TRP A 106 -13.00 -7.52 3.04
CA TRP A 106 -13.80 -6.44 2.47
C TRP A 106 -13.06 -5.73 1.35
N VAL A 107 -11.78 -5.36 1.53
CA VAL A 107 -10.99 -4.69 0.49
C VAL A 107 -10.88 -5.60 -0.75
N LYS A 108 -10.55 -6.88 -0.58
CA LYS A 108 -10.48 -7.88 -1.67
C LYS A 108 -11.78 -7.95 -2.49
N ASN A 109 -12.93 -7.88 -1.80
CA ASN A 109 -14.23 -8.02 -2.44
C ASN A 109 -14.75 -6.71 -3.06
N ASN A 110 -14.25 -5.56 -2.61
CA ASN A 110 -14.85 -4.25 -2.92
C ASN A 110 -13.96 -3.35 -3.76
N ILE A 111 -12.67 -3.64 -3.89
CA ILE A 111 -11.70 -2.82 -4.62
C ILE A 111 -11.10 -3.66 -5.75
N LYS A 112 -11.29 -3.21 -6.99
CA LYS A 112 -10.80 -3.93 -8.17
C LYS A 112 -9.36 -3.56 -8.46
N PHE A 113 -8.50 -4.57 -8.63
CA PHE A 113 -7.15 -4.35 -9.13
C PHE A 113 -7.17 -3.73 -10.52
N ARG A 114 -6.54 -2.58 -10.71
CA ARG A 114 -6.42 -1.92 -12.01
C ARG A 114 -5.05 -1.28 -12.13
N GLY A 115 -4.36 -1.56 -13.24
CA GLY A 115 -3.10 -0.89 -13.54
C GLY A 115 -3.31 0.57 -13.91
N GLU A 116 -2.19 1.27 -13.98
CA GLU A 116 -2.11 2.71 -14.15
C GLU A 116 -1.26 3.10 -15.38
N TYR A 117 -1.37 4.37 -15.80
CA TYR A 117 -0.57 4.89 -16.92
C TYR A 117 0.87 5.21 -16.50
N ALA A 118 1.03 5.76 -15.30
CA ALA A 118 2.28 6.05 -14.62
C ALA A 118 2.04 5.90 -13.12
N GLU A 119 3.11 5.69 -12.36
CA GLU A 119 3.05 5.58 -10.89
C GLU A 119 2.16 6.67 -10.30
N THR A 120 1.07 6.28 -9.65
CA THR A 120 0.03 7.15 -9.16
C THR A 120 -0.42 6.74 -7.76
N ILE A 121 -0.07 7.54 -6.75
CA ILE A 121 -0.62 7.36 -5.41
C ILE A 121 -2.03 7.94 -5.34
N GLN A 122 -3.04 7.11 -5.10
CA GLN A 122 -4.35 7.59 -4.66
C GLN A 122 -4.41 7.69 -3.14
N THR A 123 -5.12 8.70 -2.62
CA THR A 123 -5.43 8.70 -1.18
C THR A 123 -6.42 7.58 -0.84
N PRO A 124 -6.41 7.06 0.40
CA PRO A 124 -7.35 6.03 0.83
C PRO A 124 -8.82 6.38 0.54
N LEU A 125 -9.20 7.65 0.76
CA LEU A 125 -10.56 8.12 0.46
C LEU A 125 -10.88 8.05 -1.03
N VAL A 126 -9.93 8.38 -1.91
CA VAL A 126 -10.10 8.28 -3.37
C VAL A 126 -10.23 6.82 -3.79
N THR A 127 -9.35 5.93 -3.31
CA THR A 127 -9.45 4.48 -3.58
C THR A 127 -10.81 3.92 -3.13
N LEU A 128 -11.29 4.33 -1.95
CA LEU A 128 -12.61 3.95 -1.44
C LEU A 128 -13.77 4.44 -2.32
N GLN A 129 -13.65 5.65 -2.89
CA GLN A 129 -14.68 6.23 -3.76
C GLN A 129 -14.67 5.63 -5.17
N LEU A 130 -13.49 5.37 -5.73
CA LEU A 130 -13.31 4.82 -7.07
C LEU A 130 -13.52 3.31 -7.11
N ARG A 131 -13.32 2.60 -5.99
CA ARG A 131 -13.40 1.14 -5.90
C ARG A 131 -12.44 0.42 -6.84
N ALA A 132 -11.32 1.05 -7.15
CA ALA A 132 -10.26 0.50 -7.98
C ALA A 132 -8.90 1.14 -7.66
N GLY A 133 -7.83 0.37 -7.87
CA GLY A 133 -6.44 0.78 -7.66
C GLY A 133 -5.53 -0.46 -7.70
N ASP A 134 -4.22 -0.28 -7.76
CA ASP A 134 -3.28 -1.39 -7.76
C ASP A 134 -2.78 -1.76 -6.35
N CYS A 135 -1.55 -2.22 -6.21
CA CYS A 135 -0.94 -2.66 -4.96
C CYS A 135 -0.82 -1.54 -3.94
N ASP A 136 -0.37 -0.36 -4.35
CA ASP A 136 -0.10 0.74 -3.41
C ASP A 136 -1.41 1.34 -2.86
N ASP A 137 -2.41 1.50 -3.71
CA ASP A 137 -3.73 2.05 -3.43
C ASP A 137 -4.49 1.16 -2.44
N GLN A 138 -4.50 -0.16 -2.72
CA GLN A 138 -5.18 -1.11 -1.86
C GLN A 138 -4.46 -1.28 -0.52
N ALA A 139 -3.12 -1.29 -0.52
CA ALA A 139 -2.33 -1.31 0.70
C ALA A 139 -2.61 -0.05 1.54
N ALA A 140 -2.59 1.13 0.94
CA ALA A 140 -2.87 2.41 1.60
C ALA A 140 -4.30 2.47 2.16
N LEU A 141 -5.30 2.03 1.39
CA LEU A 141 -6.68 1.95 1.87
C LEU A 141 -6.81 1.02 3.07
N LEU A 142 -6.25 -0.19 3.00
CA LEU A 142 -6.29 -1.15 4.11
C LEU A 142 -5.58 -0.60 5.35
N ALA A 143 -4.42 0.03 5.19
CA ALA A 143 -3.67 0.67 6.26
C ALA A 143 -4.47 1.80 6.93
N ALA A 144 -5.20 2.59 6.14
CA ALA A 144 -6.02 3.69 6.65
C ALA A 144 -7.28 3.20 7.38
N LEU A 145 -7.97 2.16 6.86
CA LEU A 145 -9.11 1.54 7.53
C LEU A 145 -8.70 1.01 8.91
N LEU A 146 -7.61 0.23 8.97
CA LEU A 146 -7.05 -0.30 10.22
C LEU A 146 -6.58 0.83 11.15
N GLY A 147 -5.81 1.79 10.64
CA GLY A 147 -5.34 2.94 11.41
C GLY A 147 -6.48 3.76 12.00
N SER A 148 -7.61 3.90 11.30
CA SER A 148 -8.80 4.61 11.80
C SER A 148 -9.49 3.89 12.98
N LEU A 149 -9.26 2.59 13.14
CA LEU A 149 -9.66 1.79 14.31
C LEU A 149 -8.59 1.77 15.41
N GLY A 150 -7.48 2.50 15.21
CA GLY A 150 -6.38 2.63 16.16
C GLY A 150 -5.32 1.55 16.06
N TYR A 151 -5.25 0.79 14.96
CA TYR A 151 -4.18 -0.19 14.75
C TYR A 151 -2.89 0.48 14.29
N GLN A 152 -1.76 -0.09 14.71
CA GLN A 152 -0.47 0.24 14.11
C GLN A 152 -0.31 -0.53 12.80
N THR A 153 0.12 0.17 11.75
CA THR A 153 0.33 -0.39 10.42
C THR A 153 1.68 0.02 9.87
N ARG A 154 2.22 -0.74 8.92
CA ARG A 154 3.42 -0.37 8.16
C ARG A 154 3.35 -0.98 6.77
N PHE A 155 4.13 -0.46 5.84
CA PHE A 155 4.27 -1.05 4.51
C PHE A 155 5.44 -2.01 4.46
N ARG A 156 5.33 -3.01 3.59
CA ARG A 156 6.42 -3.90 3.21
C ARG A 156 6.46 -4.01 1.69
N THR A 157 7.63 -3.74 1.12
CA THR A 157 7.90 -3.95 -0.31
C THR A 157 8.66 -5.25 -0.50
N VAL A 158 8.37 -5.96 -1.58
CA VAL A 158 9.03 -7.22 -1.95
C VAL A 158 9.41 -7.25 -3.43
N ALA A 159 10.55 -7.88 -3.74
CA ALA A 159 10.90 -8.32 -5.08
C ALA A 159 10.38 -9.76 -5.20
N ALA A 160 9.25 -9.92 -5.88
CA ALA A 160 8.59 -11.22 -6.06
C ALA A 160 8.72 -11.74 -7.49
N ASP A 161 9.16 -10.90 -8.44
CA ASP A 161 9.40 -11.27 -9.83
C ASP A 161 10.76 -11.99 -9.99
N PRO A 162 10.78 -13.29 -10.39
CA PRO A 162 12.01 -14.03 -10.62
C PRO A 162 12.88 -13.49 -11.77
N SER A 163 12.30 -12.72 -12.71
CA SER A 163 13.03 -12.11 -13.81
C SER A 163 13.79 -10.84 -13.39
N ALA A 164 13.38 -10.23 -12.28
CA ALA A 164 13.99 -9.03 -11.72
C ALA A 164 14.13 -9.13 -10.18
N PRO A 165 14.88 -10.11 -9.65
CA PRO A 165 14.97 -10.41 -8.21
C PRO A 165 15.56 -9.27 -7.36
N TRP A 166 16.18 -8.27 -7.99
CA TRP A 166 16.72 -7.08 -7.33
C TRP A 166 15.71 -5.91 -7.23
N ALA A 167 14.65 -5.93 -8.03
CA ALA A 167 13.68 -4.84 -8.16
C ALA A 167 12.41 -5.14 -7.34
N TYR A 168 12.00 -4.19 -6.50
CA TYR A 168 10.70 -4.28 -5.83
C TYR A 168 9.59 -4.25 -6.86
N SER A 169 8.68 -5.23 -6.76
CA SER A 169 7.59 -5.44 -7.72
C SER A 169 6.22 -5.43 -7.05
N HIS A 170 6.19 -5.35 -5.71
CA HIS A 170 4.96 -5.45 -4.93
C HIS A 170 5.08 -4.75 -3.58
N VAL A 171 3.95 -4.23 -3.09
CA VAL A 171 3.81 -3.62 -1.76
C VAL A 171 2.52 -4.11 -1.10
N PHE A 172 2.58 -4.35 0.21
CA PHE A 172 1.42 -4.70 1.02
C PHE A 172 1.52 -4.12 2.44
N THR A 173 0.43 -4.23 3.19
CA THR A 173 0.33 -3.67 4.55
C THR A 173 0.61 -4.76 5.58
N GLU A 174 1.40 -4.46 6.60
CA GLU A 174 1.52 -5.27 7.81
C GLU A 174 0.81 -4.52 8.96
N VAL A 175 0.04 -5.26 9.77
CA VAL A 175 -0.65 -4.73 10.95
C VAL A 175 -0.07 -5.33 12.22
N PHE A 176 0.05 -4.55 13.28
CA PHE A 176 0.50 -5.06 14.57
C PHE A 176 -0.67 -5.72 15.33
N HIS A 177 -0.59 -7.03 15.51
CA HIS A 177 -1.52 -7.80 16.33
C HIS A 177 -1.03 -7.79 17.79
N ARG A 178 -1.77 -7.09 18.66
CA ARG A 178 -1.36 -6.77 20.03
C ARG A 178 -1.31 -8.01 20.90
N LYS A 179 -2.29 -8.92 20.76
CA LYS A 179 -2.37 -10.14 21.57
C LYS A 179 -1.22 -11.11 21.30
N SER A 180 -0.77 -11.21 20.04
CA SER A 180 0.37 -12.07 19.68
C SER A 180 1.70 -11.34 19.65
N ASN A 181 1.71 -10.03 19.90
CA ASN A 181 2.90 -9.17 19.83
C ASN A 181 3.67 -9.33 18.51
N SER A 182 2.96 -9.43 17.38
CA SER A 182 3.56 -9.72 16.08
C SER A 182 2.95 -8.92 14.94
N TRP A 183 3.75 -8.72 13.88
CA TRP A 183 3.30 -8.11 12.64
C TRP A 183 2.65 -9.15 11.74
N VAL A 184 1.42 -8.89 11.33
CA VAL A 184 0.61 -9.76 10.47
C VAL A 184 0.55 -9.13 9.08
N PRO A 185 1.10 -9.78 8.04
CA PRO A 185 1.00 -9.31 6.66
C PRO A 185 -0.42 -9.48 6.11
N LEU A 186 -0.85 -8.46 5.36
CA LEU A 186 -2.16 -8.36 4.75
C LEU A 186 -2.01 -7.86 3.31
N ASP A 187 -2.34 -8.74 2.36
CA ASP A 187 -2.26 -8.44 0.94
C ASP A 187 -3.65 -8.52 0.29
N PRO A 188 -4.33 -7.40 0.04
CA PRO A 188 -5.66 -7.41 -0.59
C PRO A 188 -5.62 -7.69 -2.10
N THR A 189 -4.46 -7.68 -2.75
CA THR A 189 -4.37 -7.82 -4.22
C THR A 189 -4.32 -9.27 -4.68
N VAL A 190 -3.97 -10.19 -3.79
CA VAL A 190 -3.83 -11.62 -4.08
C VAL A 190 -5.11 -12.36 -3.63
N PRO A 191 -5.89 -12.97 -4.56
CA PRO A 191 -7.17 -13.58 -4.22
C PRO A 191 -7.10 -14.66 -3.13
N GLN A 192 -6.03 -15.46 -3.12
CA GLN A 192 -5.81 -16.54 -2.15
C GLN A 192 -5.16 -16.09 -0.83
N SER A 193 -4.83 -14.80 -0.68
CA SER A 193 -4.22 -14.31 0.55
C SER A 193 -5.19 -14.42 1.73
N TYR A 194 -4.62 -14.63 2.91
CA TYR A 194 -5.30 -14.56 4.19
C TYR A 194 -4.44 -13.71 5.15
N ALA A 195 -4.99 -13.33 6.31
CA ALA A 195 -4.20 -12.59 7.29
C ALA A 195 -3.02 -13.45 7.78
N GLY A 196 -1.79 -12.99 7.52
CA GLY A 196 -0.58 -13.79 7.77
C GLY A 196 0.06 -14.37 6.51
N TRP A 197 -0.60 -14.28 5.36
CA TRP A 197 -0.06 -14.76 4.09
C TRP A 197 1.08 -13.86 3.60
N VAL A 198 2.12 -14.48 3.04
CA VAL A 198 3.22 -13.83 2.35
C VAL A 198 3.43 -14.48 0.98
N PRO A 199 3.95 -13.73 -0.02
CA PRO A 199 4.31 -14.32 -1.30
C PRO A 199 5.30 -15.48 -1.13
N PRO A 200 5.10 -16.62 -1.82
CA PRO A 200 5.92 -17.81 -1.62
C PRO A 200 7.37 -17.64 -2.10
N ARG A 201 7.62 -16.71 -3.02
CA ARG A 201 8.95 -16.38 -3.53
C ARG A 201 9.21 -14.89 -3.32
N VAL A 202 10.15 -14.59 -2.46
CA VAL A 202 10.62 -13.23 -2.16
C VAL A 202 12.14 -13.26 -2.23
N PHE A 203 12.70 -12.56 -3.21
CA PHE A 203 14.16 -12.47 -3.40
C PHE A 203 14.76 -11.34 -2.55
N ARG A 204 13.97 -10.30 -2.33
CA ARG A 204 14.34 -9.12 -1.54
C ARG A 204 13.09 -8.57 -0.87
N SER A 205 13.22 -8.07 0.36
CA SER A 205 12.13 -7.35 1.01
C SER A 205 12.66 -6.16 1.81
N GLN A 206 11.80 -5.16 2.02
CA GLN A 206 12.09 -4.05 2.91
C GLN A 206 10.82 -3.66 3.66
N THR A 207 10.95 -3.55 4.97
CA THR A 207 9.91 -3.05 5.85
C THR A 207 10.13 -1.57 6.11
N TRP A 208 9.05 -0.80 6.08
CA TRP A 208 9.08 0.64 6.20
C TRP A 208 8.57 1.11 7.56
N ARG A 209 8.68 2.42 7.80
CA ARG A 209 8.31 3.07 9.07
C ARG A 209 6.86 2.75 9.48
N THR A 210 6.67 2.52 10.77
CA THR A 210 5.35 2.32 11.39
C THR A 210 4.50 3.60 11.45
N MET A 211 3.20 3.43 11.22
CA MET A 211 2.11 4.39 11.36
C MET A 211 1.27 4.06 12.60
N GLY A 212 0.73 5.08 13.29
CA GLY A 212 -0.17 4.91 14.44
C GLY A 212 0.49 4.73 15.82
N ASN A 213 1.72 5.22 16.01
CA ASN A 213 2.32 5.32 17.35
C ASN A 213 2.15 6.74 17.90
N ASP A 214 1.16 6.92 18.77
CA ASP A 214 0.71 8.22 19.28
C ASP A 214 1.28 8.46 20.68
N GLY A 215 2.61 8.43 20.84
CA GLY A 215 3.23 8.73 22.13
C GLY A 215 4.68 8.28 22.24
N GLY A 216 5.60 9.23 22.10
CA GLY A 216 7.00 9.06 22.50
C GLY A 216 7.91 8.47 21.43
N SER A 217 8.98 9.20 21.16
CA SER A 217 10.20 8.72 20.53
C SER A 217 10.63 7.34 21.06
N THR A 218 10.56 6.33 20.21
CA THR A 218 11.65 5.37 20.07
C THR A 218 11.93 5.25 18.58
N ALA A 219 12.93 6.01 18.15
CA ALA A 219 13.79 5.54 17.09
C ALA A 219 14.10 4.07 17.38
N SER A 220 13.99 3.26 16.33
CA SER A 220 14.55 1.91 16.24
C SER A 220 15.70 1.69 17.21
N SER A 221 15.48 0.86 18.24
CA SER A 221 16.57 0.18 18.92
C SER A 221 17.12 -0.88 17.95
N ASP A 222 17.88 -0.40 16.96
CA ASP A 222 18.80 -1.16 16.09
C ASP A 222 19.88 -0.21 15.48
N ALA A 223 19.98 1.04 15.93
CA ALA A 223 21.12 1.89 15.63
C ALA A 223 22.01 1.98 16.87
N ALA A 224 23.20 1.39 16.75
CA ALA A 224 24.25 1.37 17.74
C ALA A 224 24.46 2.75 18.40
N SER A 225 24.73 2.72 19.70
CA SER A 225 25.16 3.84 20.51
C SER A 225 26.33 4.59 19.86
N THR A 226 26.20 5.89 19.65
CA THR A 226 27.34 6.79 19.84
C THR A 226 26.83 8.13 20.34
N SER A 227 27.40 8.52 21.46
CA SER A 227 27.11 9.68 22.30
C SER A 227 27.22 11.02 21.57
N SER A 228 26.34 11.92 21.97
CA SER A 228 26.30 13.34 21.63
C SER A 228 27.62 14.05 21.97
N GLY A 229 28.28 14.56 20.93
CA GLY A 229 29.38 15.51 21.01
C GLY A 229 29.78 15.95 19.61
N ASP A 230 29.66 17.24 19.31
CA ASP A 230 30.22 17.91 18.12
C ASP A 230 29.59 17.61 16.74
N ILE A 231 28.32 17.98 16.58
CA ILE A 231 27.55 17.83 15.33
C ILE A 231 27.67 19.08 14.42
N THR A 232 28.87 19.53 14.08
CA THR A 232 28.98 20.63 13.07
C THR A 232 30.16 20.56 12.09
N LYS A 233 31.06 19.58 12.17
CA LYS A 233 32.17 19.45 11.18
C LYS A 233 32.26 18.09 10.47
N THR A 234 31.62 17.05 10.98
CA THR A 234 31.77 15.68 10.45
C THR A 234 30.72 15.30 9.38
N GLN A 235 29.61 16.03 9.26
CA GLN A 235 28.58 15.75 8.25
C GLN A 235 28.95 16.19 6.82
N ALA A 236 29.97 17.04 6.67
CA ALA A 236 30.46 17.45 5.34
C ALA A 236 31.37 16.38 4.69
N VAL A 237 32.02 15.52 5.49
CA VAL A 237 32.96 14.52 4.97
C VAL A 237 32.25 13.19 4.62
N LEU A 238 31.16 12.82 5.31
CA LEU A 238 30.42 11.58 5.01
C LEU A 238 29.59 11.63 3.72
N GLN A 239 29.26 12.83 3.20
CA GLN A 239 28.54 12.97 1.92
C GLN A 239 29.43 12.82 0.69
N LEU A 240 30.75 12.77 0.86
CA LEU A 240 31.70 12.60 -0.25
C LEU A 240 32.11 11.14 -0.48
N ILE A 241 31.87 10.23 0.47
CA ILE A 241 32.39 8.85 0.42
C ILE A 241 31.30 7.82 0.05
N THR A 242 30.02 8.18 0.18
CA THR A 242 28.88 7.30 -0.14
C THR A 242 28.68 6.98 -1.63
N PRO A 243 28.91 7.89 -2.61
CA PRO A 243 28.78 7.51 -4.02
C PRO A 243 29.94 6.63 -4.51
N LEU A 244 31.09 6.65 -3.84
CA LEU A 244 32.27 5.90 -4.27
C LEU A 244 32.17 4.41 -3.91
N SER A 245 31.59 4.07 -2.75
CA SER A 245 31.44 2.67 -2.31
C SER A 245 30.40 1.90 -3.12
N GLN A 246 29.32 2.55 -3.56
CA GLN A 246 28.31 1.96 -4.45
C GLN A 246 28.83 1.81 -5.88
N ALA A 247 29.52 2.83 -6.42
CA ALA A 247 30.14 2.72 -7.74
C ALA A 247 31.26 1.67 -7.81
N LEU A 248 32.04 1.50 -6.73
CA LEU A 248 33.05 0.43 -6.63
C LEU A 248 32.38 -0.95 -6.51
N SER A 249 31.30 -1.07 -5.74
CA SER A 249 30.56 -2.34 -5.59
C SER A 249 29.89 -2.79 -6.89
N ASP A 250 29.33 -1.86 -7.66
CA ASP A 250 28.69 -2.14 -8.95
C ASP A 250 29.73 -2.48 -10.02
N ARG A 251 30.91 -1.83 -9.99
CA ARG A 251 32.01 -2.11 -10.92
C ARG A 251 32.71 -3.46 -10.63
N ILE A 252 32.79 -3.86 -9.36
CA ILE A 252 33.28 -5.19 -8.96
C ILE A 252 32.32 -6.30 -9.41
N ARG A 253 31.00 -6.05 -9.42
CA ARG A 253 29.99 -7.08 -9.74
C ARG A 253 29.61 -7.17 -11.21
N PHE A 254 29.65 -6.07 -11.97
CA PHE A 254 29.10 -6.02 -13.34
C PHE A 254 30.06 -5.43 -14.38
N GLY A 255 31.29 -5.08 -14.00
CA GLY A 255 32.25 -4.45 -14.91
C GLY A 255 31.77 -3.09 -15.43
N ALA A 256 32.27 -2.65 -16.60
CA ALA A 256 32.00 -1.32 -17.14
C ALA A 256 30.59 -1.15 -17.76
N ASN A 257 29.78 -2.22 -17.86
CA ASN A 257 28.51 -2.22 -18.60
C ASN A 257 27.40 -2.96 -17.83
N PRO A 258 26.70 -2.31 -16.88
CA PRO A 258 25.51 -2.90 -16.25
C PRO A 258 24.36 -3.06 -17.27
N PRO A 259 23.59 -4.17 -17.24
CA PRO A 259 22.53 -4.43 -18.20
C PRO A 259 21.35 -3.46 -18.03
N ARG A 260 20.77 -3.02 -19.16
CA ARG A 260 19.64 -2.10 -19.20
C ARG A 260 18.33 -2.82 -18.81
N PRO A 261 17.47 -2.25 -17.96
CA PRO A 261 16.24 -2.89 -17.53
C PRO A 261 15.25 -3.02 -18.69
N GLN A 262 14.72 -4.23 -18.90
CA GLN A 262 13.59 -4.49 -19.78
C GLN A 262 12.28 -4.31 -18.99
N ASN A 263 11.29 -3.67 -19.63
CA ASN A 263 10.05 -3.21 -19.00
C ASN A 263 9.10 -4.38 -18.73
N LEU A 264 8.83 -4.68 -17.45
CA LEU A 264 7.73 -5.53 -17.00
C LEU A 264 6.87 -4.74 -16.00
N ASN A 265 5.60 -4.53 -16.37
CA ASN A 265 4.60 -3.76 -15.63
C ASN A 265 4.12 -4.53 -14.40
N LEU A 266 4.81 -4.33 -13.28
CA LEU A 266 4.38 -4.76 -11.94
C LEU A 266 4.59 -3.59 -10.97
N GLY A 267 3.55 -2.75 -10.85
CA GLY A 267 3.09 -1.98 -9.68
C GLY A 267 4.07 -1.23 -8.77
N LEU A 268 5.32 -1.00 -9.18
CA LEU A 268 6.31 -0.16 -8.49
C LEU A 268 7.42 0.35 -9.46
N ASN A 269 7.24 0.21 -10.79
CA ASN A 269 8.32 0.46 -11.75
C ASN A 269 8.27 1.85 -12.40
N THR A 270 9.40 2.55 -12.34
CA THR A 270 9.64 3.90 -12.89
C THR A 270 9.64 4.01 -14.42
N SER A 271 9.07 3.04 -15.14
CA SER A 271 9.21 2.86 -16.59
C SER A 271 7.89 2.41 -17.22
N SER A 272 6.83 3.19 -17.09
CA SER A 272 5.52 2.85 -17.64
C SER A 272 5.37 3.29 -19.10
N ILE A 273 5.24 2.30 -19.99
CA ILE A 273 4.43 2.41 -21.22
C ILE A 273 3.33 1.34 -21.05
N GLY A 274 2.09 1.76 -21.33
CA GLY A 274 0.89 1.15 -20.78
C GLY A 274 0.61 -0.30 -21.20
N GLY A 275 -0.32 -0.91 -20.46
CA GLY A 275 -1.16 -1.99 -20.96
C GLY A 275 -1.04 -3.30 -20.19
N VAL A 276 -2.17 -3.69 -19.59
CA VAL A 276 -2.61 -5.05 -19.22
C VAL A 276 -1.64 -5.94 -18.43
N SER A 277 -2.01 -6.15 -17.16
CA SER A 277 -1.55 -7.23 -16.27
C SER A 277 -1.62 -8.61 -16.94
N PRO A 278 -0.57 -9.44 -16.87
CA PRO A 278 -0.74 -10.87 -16.93
C PRO A 278 -1.05 -11.35 -15.52
N THR A 279 -2.32 -11.70 -15.34
CA THR A 279 -2.81 -12.69 -14.38
C THR A 279 -2.05 -14.01 -14.56
N VAL A 280 -0.81 -14.13 -14.07
CA VAL A 280 -0.08 -15.41 -13.97
C VAL A 280 0.89 -15.36 -12.79
N LEU A 281 0.36 -15.45 -11.57
CA LEU A 281 1.10 -16.12 -10.50
C LEU A 281 1.07 -17.61 -10.87
N TYR A 282 2.16 -18.10 -11.46
CA TYR A 282 2.33 -19.49 -11.83
C TYR A 282 1.88 -20.42 -10.70
N VAL A 283 0.80 -21.16 -10.96
CA VAL A 283 0.51 -22.43 -10.30
C VAL A 283 1.68 -23.34 -10.65
N GLY A 284 2.50 -23.64 -9.65
CA GLY A 284 3.66 -24.51 -9.81
C GLY A 284 3.89 -25.30 -8.54
N GLY A 285 3.32 -26.51 -8.48
CA GLY A 285 3.74 -27.52 -7.51
C GLY A 285 2.68 -28.55 -7.14
N ALA A 286 2.60 -29.61 -7.97
CA ALA A 286 2.05 -30.94 -7.70
C ALA A 286 0.51 -31.10 -7.60
N VAL A 287 -0.07 -31.90 -8.50
CA VAL A 287 -0.76 -33.17 -8.18
C VAL A 287 -1.15 -33.91 -9.48
N ALA A 288 -0.83 -35.21 -9.49
CA ALA A 288 -1.39 -36.33 -10.25
C ALA A 288 -1.09 -36.50 -11.76
N LEU A 289 -0.08 -37.34 -12.01
CA LEU A 289 -0.07 -38.37 -13.07
C LEU A 289 -1.40 -39.15 -13.06
N GLY A 290 -2.01 -39.37 -14.24
CA GLY A 290 -3.19 -40.24 -14.35
C GLY A 290 -3.78 -40.38 -15.75
N VAL A 291 -3.18 -41.27 -16.56
CA VAL A 291 -3.81 -42.11 -17.61
C VAL A 291 -4.58 -41.42 -18.76
N ILE A 292 -3.91 -41.33 -19.93
CA ILE A 292 -4.59 -41.36 -21.24
C ILE A 292 -4.08 -42.59 -21.99
N VAL A 293 -4.83 -43.69 -21.94
CA VAL A 293 -4.86 -44.68 -23.02
C VAL A 293 -6.29 -45.21 -23.12
N MET A 294 -7.09 -44.62 -24.00
CA MET A 294 -8.19 -45.35 -24.63
C MET A 294 -8.54 -44.71 -25.98
N LEU A 295 -8.61 -45.59 -26.99
CA LEU A 295 -9.24 -45.43 -28.30
C LEU A 295 -8.44 -44.63 -29.36
N ALA A 296 -7.79 -45.34 -30.29
CA ALA A 296 -8.46 -45.86 -31.50
C ALA A 296 -7.47 -46.00 -32.67
N VAL A 297 -7.17 -47.23 -33.10
CA VAL A 297 -6.97 -47.52 -34.53
C VAL A 297 -7.66 -48.83 -34.85
N LYS A 298 -8.80 -48.71 -35.52
CA LYS A 298 -9.51 -49.76 -36.26
C LYS A 298 -9.22 -49.51 -37.73
N GLY A 299 -8.61 -50.46 -38.45
CA GLY A 299 -8.66 -50.46 -39.91
C GLY A 299 -7.46 -51.08 -40.64
N GLY A 300 -7.71 -52.19 -41.35
CA GLY A 300 -6.87 -52.76 -42.43
C GLY A 300 -6.64 -54.27 -42.28
N ARG A 301 -7.48 -55.13 -42.87
CA ARG A 301 -7.20 -55.89 -44.12
C ARG A 301 -5.80 -56.56 -44.06
N SER A 302 -5.67 -57.88 -43.97
CA SER A 302 -6.11 -58.91 -44.93
C SER A 302 -6.05 -60.28 -44.26
#